data_AF-A0A366G5T8-F1
#
_entry.id   AF-A0A366G5T8-F1
#
_cell.length_a   1.000
_cell.length_b   1.000
_cell.length_c   1.000
_cell.angle_alpha   90.00
_cell.angle_beta   90.00
_cell.angle_gamma   90.00
#
_symmetry.space_group_name_H-M   'P 1'
#
loop_
_entity.id
_entity.type
_entity.pdbx_description
1 polymer ?
#
loop_
_entity_poly.entity_id
_entity_poly.type
_entity_poly.pdbx_seq_one_letter_code
_entity_poly.pdbx_strand_id
1 'polypeptide(L)'
;MPRILPFLSALFILSGCQSLPSDTQGNIPPDRVLLSAQHCLSEYIDDLDKVHFGPCLKVISIDGKAPSVTEDGFIALPVATAFSLETSCVYRHADGTPVPATVTTASFEIKEATFSSGGRRWYLHAHKQARGAIGCEPTLAPSVYPTYKTN
;
A
#
# COMPACT_ATOMS: atom_id res chain seq x y z
N MET A 1 -4.17 -1.64 68.40
CA MET A 1 -4.13 -0.54 67.42
C MET A 1 -3.80 -1.12 66.04
N PRO A 2 -4.59 -0.82 65.00
CA PRO A 2 -4.55 -1.47 63.69
C PRO A 2 -3.71 -0.69 62.67
N ARG A 3 -3.13 -1.39 61.68
CA ARG A 3 -2.70 -0.87 60.36
C ARG A 3 -2.88 -2.03 59.38
N ILE A 4 -3.97 -2.16 58.62
CA ILE A 4 -4.42 -1.41 57.43
C ILE A 4 -3.44 -1.52 56.24
N LEU A 5 -3.84 -2.41 55.32
CA LEU A 5 -3.75 -2.38 53.84
C LEU A 5 -2.44 -2.77 53.12
N PRO A 6 -2.53 -3.17 51.83
CA PRO A 6 -2.03 -4.44 51.30
C PRO A 6 -0.93 -4.23 50.24
N PHE A 7 -0.13 -5.26 49.96
CA PHE A 7 0.76 -5.21 48.80
C PHE A 7 0.28 -6.20 47.74
N LEU A 8 -0.66 -5.71 46.93
CA LEU A 8 -0.83 -6.16 45.55
C LEU A 8 0.52 -5.98 44.85
N SER A 9 1.08 -7.06 44.31
CA SER A 9 2.10 -6.96 43.27
C SER A 9 1.64 -7.80 42.09
N ALA A 10 1.25 -7.06 41.06
CA ALA A 10 0.60 -7.51 39.86
C ALA A 10 1.48 -8.48 39.06
N LEU A 11 0.85 -9.56 38.59
CA LEU A 11 1.34 -10.33 37.45
C LEU A 11 1.45 -9.38 36.25
N PHE A 12 2.69 -9.08 35.83
CA PHE A 12 2.95 -8.57 34.49
C PHE A 12 2.69 -9.70 33.49
N ILE A 13 1.45 -9.81 33.02
CA ILE A 13 1.15 -10.53 31.80
C ILE A 13 1.72 -9.67 30.67
N LEU A 14 2.92 -10.01 30.20
CA LEU A 14 3.40 -9.58 28.90
C LEU A 14 2.45 -10.18 27.85
N SER A 15 1.36 -9.48 27.57
CA SER A 15 0.65 -9.60 26.30
C SER A 15 1.60 -9.08 25.23
N GLY A 16 2.48 -9.96 24.76
CA GLY A 16 3.18 -9.76 23.51
C GLY A 16 2.11 -9.48 22.46
N CYS A 17 2.12 -8.28 21.92
CA CYS A 17 1.39 -7.95 20.71
C CYS A 17 1.97 -8.82 19.59
N GLN A 18 1.49 -10.06 19.47
CA GLN A 18 1.55 -10.75 18.20
C GLN A 18 0.80 -9.84 17.23
N SER A 19 1.54 -9.23 16.32
CA SER A 19 1.01 -8.60 15.12
C SER A 19 0.27 -9.67 14.33
N LEU A 20 -0.99 -9.90 14.71
CA LEU A 20 -1.96 -10.59 13.89
C LEU A 20 -2.02 -9.87 12.54
N PRO A 21 -2.16 -10.60 11.40
CA PRO A 21 -2.49 -9.96 10.15
C PRO A 21 -3.74 -9.12 10.40
N SER A 22 -3.65 -7.81 10.16
CA SER A 22 -4.74 -6.88 10.43
C SER A 22 -6.06 -7.42 9.87
N ASP A 23 -7.12 -7.44 10.69
CA ASP A 23 -8.50 -7.85 10.40
C ASP A 23 -9.15 -7.12 9.18
N THR A 24 -8.37 -6.32 8.47
CA THR A 24 -8.74 -5.67 7.21
C THR A 24 -8.66 -6.58 5.98
N GLN A 25 -8.18 -7.83 6.09
CA GLN A 25 -8.26 -8.83 5.01
C GLN A 25 -9.65 -9.47 4.89
N GLY A 26 -10.72 -8.69 5.09
CA GLY A 26 -12.10 -9.16 5.03
C GLY A 26 -12.31 -10.16 3.90
N ASN A 27 -12.81 -11.35 4.24
CA ASN A 27 -12.91 -12.57 3.44
C ASN A 27 -12.75 -12.39 1.91
N ILE A 28 -11.50 -12.24 1.44
CA ILE A 28 -11.21 -12.09 0.02
C ILE A 28 -11.31 -13.49 -0.60
N PRO A 29 -12.17 -13.70 -1.60
CA PRO A 29 -12.29 -15.00 -2.24
C PRO A 29 -10.95 -15.52 -2.80
N PRO A 30 -10.69 -16.84 -2.74
CA PRO A 30 -9.40 -17.41 -3.16
C PRO A 30 -9.15 -17.35 -4.67
N ASP A 31 -10.19 -17.08 -5.46
CA ASP A 31 -10.13 -16.92 -6.92
C ASP A 31 -9.68 -15.53 -7.37
N ARG A 32 -9.50 -14.59 -6.43
CA ARG A 32 -9.17 -13.20 -6.75
C ARG A 32 -8.22 -12.55 -5.76
N VAL A 33 -7.59 -11.49 -6.21
CA VAL A 33 -6.86 -10.53 -5.40
C VAL A 33 -7.56 -9.18 -5.43
N LEU A 34 -7.24 -8.33 -4.47
CA LEU A 34 -7.66 -6.93 -4.45
C LEU A 34 -6.46 -6.03 -4.71
N LEU A 35 -6.44 -5.33 -5.83
CA LEU A 35 -5.43 -4.33 -6.15
C LEU A 35 -5.94 -2.94 -5.73
N SER A 36 -5.18 -2.22 -4.92
CA SER A 36 -5.53 -0.85 -4.56
C SER A 36 -5.58 0.03 -5.81
N ALA A 37 -6.68 0.74 -6.02
CA ALA A 37 -6.87 1.58 -7.21
C ALA A 37 -5.95 2.81 -7.23
N GLN A 38 -5.51 3.24 -6.04
CA GLN A 38 -4.62 4.38 -5.87
C GLN A 38 -3.74 4.20 -4.65
N HIS A 39 -2.47 4.58 -4.77
CA HIS A 39 -1.54 4.58 -3.66
C HIS A 39 -0.65 5.82 -3.69
N CYS A 40 -0.51 6.48 -2.54
CA CYS A 40 0.24 7.70 -2.38
C CYS A 40 1.48 7.45 -1.52
N LEU A 41 2.66 7.56 -2.14
CA LEU A 41 3.91 7.25 -1.47
C LEU A 41 4.28 8.34 -0.46
N SER A 42 4.50 7.96 0.79
CA SER A 42 5.01 8.87 1.83
C SER A 42 6.13 8.19 2.60
N GLU A 43 7.15 8.95 2.96
CA GLU A 43 8.31 8.45 3.68
C GLU A 43 8.59 9.40 4.84
N TYR A 44 8.80 8.85 6.04
CA TYR A 44 9.28 9.66 7.16
C TYR A 44 10.80 9.77 7.07
N ILE A 45 11.32 10.99 7.15
CA ILE A 45 12.75 11.29 7.09
C ILE A 45 13.22 11.60 8.50
N ASP A 46 13.93 10.65 9.11
CA ASP A 46 14.44 10.76 10.48
C ASP A 46 15.29 12.02 10.68
N ASP A 47 16.24 12.30 9.77
CA ASP A 47 17.15 13.46 9.85
C ASP A 47 16.44 14.83 9.87
N LEU A 48 15.20 14.88 9.38
CA LEU A 48 14.44 16.12 9.22
C LEU A 48 13.17 16.13 10.08
N ASP A 49 12.95 15.09 10.89
CA ASP A 49 11.76 14.84 11.71
C ASP A 49 10.46 15.21 10.97
N LYS A 50 10.33 14.74 9.73
CA LYS A 50 9.21 15.11 8.86
C LYS A 50 8.82 14.03 7.87
N VAL A 51 7.53 14.03 7.53
CA VAL A 51 7.00 13.23 6.43
C VAL A 51 7.28 13.94 5.11
N HIS A 52 7.88 13.20 4.18
CA HIS A 52 8.04 13.60 2.79
C HIS A 52 6.96 12.95 1.93
N PHE A 53 6.23 13.76 1.18
CA PHE A 53 5.20 13.30 0.26
C PHE A 53 5.81 13.04 -1.11
N GLY A 54 5.86 11.76 -1.49
CA GLY A 54 6.18 11.32 -2.84
C GLY A 54 4.95 11.31 -3.75
N PRO A 55 5.09 10.81 -4.99
CA PRO A 55 4.01 10.77 -5.96
C PRO A 55 2.87 9.83 -5.55
N CYS A 56 1.66 10.14 -6.02
CA CYS A 56 0.51 9.25 -6.00
C CYS A 56 0.39 8.54 -7.33
N LEU A 57 0.26 7.21 -7.31
CA LEU A 57 -0.08 6.38 -8.46
C LEU A 57 -1.58 6.05 -8.41
N LYS A 58 -2.26 6.14 -9.54
CA LYS A 58 -3.63 5.70 -9.75
C LYS A 58 -3.70 4.76 -10.96
N VAL A 59 -4.40 3.64 -10.84
CA VAL A 59 -4.75 2.79 -11.98
C VAL A 59 -5.85 3.48 -12.77
N ILE A 60 -5.62 3.72 -14.05
CA ILE A 60 -6.55 4.42 -14.95
C ILE A 60 -7.15 3.49 -16.01
N SER A 61 -6.50 2.36 -16.30
CA SER A 61 -6.96 1.38 -17.29
C SER A 61 -6.51 -0.03 -16.94
N ILE A 62 -7.33 -1.02 -17.31
CA ILE A 62 -7.04 -2.46 -17.30
C ILE A 62 -7.46 -3.01 -18.66
N ASP A 63 -6.50 -3.50 -19.44
CA ASP A 63 -6.69 -3.98 -20.81
C ASP A 63 -7.47 -2.97 -21.69
N GLY A 64 -7.14 -1.68 -21.55
CA GLY A 64 -7.77 -0.59 -22.30
C GLY A 64 -9.16 -0.17 -21.78
N LYS A 65 -9.63 -0.73 -20.67
CA LYS A 65 -10.94 -0.42 -20.07
C LYS A 65 -10.79 0.28 -18.73
N ALA A 66 -11.74 1.17 -18.41
CA ALA A 66 -11.78 1.82 -17.11
C ALA A 66 -11.89 0.77 -15.98
N PRO A 67 -11.08 0.88 -14.91
CA PRO A 67 -11.12 -0.07 -13.82
C PRO A 67 -12.44 0.01 -13.05
N SER A 68 -12.99 -1.15 -12.67
CA SER A 68 -14.12 -1.23 -11.75
C SER A 68 -13.61 -1.13 -10.32
N VAL A 69 -13.65 0.08 -9.76
CA VAL A 69 -13.22 0.37 -8.39
C VAL A 69 -14.40 0.20 -7.44
N THR A 70 -14.22 -0.62 -6.42
CA THR A 70 -15.21 -0.87 -5.37
C THR A 70 -15.19 0.27 -4.33
N GLU A 71 -16.22 0.33 -3.48
CA GLU A 71 -16.38 1.42 -2.48
C GLU A 71 -15.20 1.51 -1.49
N ASP A 72 -14.50 0.40 -1.23
CA ASP A 72 -13.32 0.37 -0.36
C ASP A 72 -12.03 0.81 -1.08
N GLY A 73 -12.11 1.22 -2.35
CA GLY A 73 -10.99 1.73 -3.13
C GLY A 73 -10.12 0.65 -3.79
N PHE A 74 -10.59 -0.59 -3.85
CA PHE A 74 -9.88 -1.70 -4.50
C PHE A 74 -10.53 -2.14 -5.80
N ILE A 75 -9.72 -2.78 -6.64
CA ILE A 75 -10.10 -3.43 -7.89
C ILE A 75 -9.93 -4.94 -7.70
N ALA A 76 -10.98 -5.71 -7.97
CA ALA A 76 -10.89 -7.17 -7.94
C ALA A 76 -10.29 -7.68 -9.25
N LEU A 77 -9.21 -8.46 -9.14
CA LEU A 77 -8.53 -9.10 -10.28
C LEU A 77 -8.51 -10.62 -10.06
N PRO A 78 -8.81 -11.45 -11.07
CA PRO A 78 -8.69 -12.88 -10.93
C PRO A 78 -7.22 -13.30 -10.83
N VAL A 79 -6.99 -14.42 -10.15
CA VAL A 79 -5.67 -15.05 -10.06
C VAL A 79 -5.28 -15.68 -11.39
N ALA A 80 -3.99 -15.98 -11.56
CA ALA A 80 -3.48 -16.74 -12.70
C ALA A 80 -3.87 -16.17 -14.09
N THR A 81 -4.08 -14.86 -14.18
CA THR A 81 -4.50 -14.17 -15.41
C THR A 81 -3.56 -13.00 -15.69
N ALA A 82 -3.20 -12.80 -16.96
CA ALA A 82 -2.40 -11.67 -17.40
C ALA A 82 -3.26 -10.43 -17.67
N PHE A 83 -2.74 -9.25 -17.33
CA PHE A 83 -3.39 -7.95 -17.55
C PHE A 83 -2.35 -6.90 -17.91
N SER A 84 -2.72 -5.99 -18.81
CA SER A 84 -1.99 -4.74 -19.02
C SER A 84 -2.68 -3.62 -18.23
N LEU A 85 -1.98 -3.03 -17.29
CA LEU A 85 -2.45 -1.88 -16.53
C LEU A 85 -1.89 -0.61 -17.13
N GLU A 86 -2.71 0.44 -17.22
CA GLU A 86 -2.20 1.80 -17.35
C GLU A 86 -2.38 2.54 -16.03
N THR A 87 -1.33 3.24 -15.64
CA THR A 87 -1.27 3.99 -14.39
C THR A 87 -0.95 5.45 -14.68
N SER A 88 -1.42 6.33 -13.80
CA SER A 88 -1.09 7.75 -13.77
C SER A 88 -0.40 8.08 -12.47
N CYS A 89 0.74 8.75 -12.55
CA CYS A 89 1.47 9.26 -11.40
C CYS A 89 1.39 10.79 -11.35
N VAL A 90 1.16 11.34 -10.17
CA VAL A 90 1.13 12.80 -9.92
C VAL A 90 1.97 13.12 -8.70
N TYR A 91 2.91 14.06 -8.83
CA TYR A 91 3.72 14.53 -7.70
C TYR A 91 2.89 15.36 -6.75
N ARG A 92 3.40 15.51 -5.53
CA ARG A 92 2.75 16.31 -4.50
C ARG A 92 3.68 17.37 -3.95
N HIS A 93 3.08 18.48 -3.55
CA HIS A 93 3.71 19.51 -2.75
C HIS A 93 4.01 18.98 -1.35
N ALA A 94 4.79 19.75 -0.57
CA ALA A 94 5.14 19.40 0.80
C ALA A 94 3.94 19.36 1.76
N ASP A 95 2.79 19.90 1.36
CA ASP A 95 1.51 19.81 2.06
C ASP A 95 0.64 18.62 1.61
N GLY A 96 1.13 17.81 0.66
CA GLY A 96 0.40 16.66 0.12
C GLY A 96 -0.58 16.98 -1.02
N THR A 97 -0.71 18.24 -1.44
CA THR A 97 -1.55 18.59 -2.60
C THR A 97 -0.90 18.17 -3.93
N PRO A 98 -1.66 17.68 -4.92
CA PRO A 98 -1.11 17.25 -6.20
C PRO A 98 -0.56 18.43 -7.01
N VAL A 99 0.49 18.18 -7.81
CA VAL A 99 1.11 19.12 -8.75
C VAL A 99 0.64 18.75 -10.17
N PRO A 100 -0.39 19.40 -10.73
CA PRO A 100 -1.02 18.95 -11.99
C PRO A 100 -0.08 18.92 -13.20
N ALA A 101 0.96 19.77 -13.21
CA ALA A 101 1.95 19.82 -14.29
C ALA A 101 2.89 18.60 -14.36
N THR A 102 2.78 17.67 -13.40
CA THR A 102 3.70 16.51 -13.26
C THR A 102 3.03 15.17 -13.58
N VAL A 103 1.82 15.20 -14.14
CA VAL A 103 1.08 14.00 -14.49
C VAL A 103 1.88 13.22 -15.55
N THR A 104 2.24 11.99 -15.21
CA THR A 104 2.90 11.05 -16.12
C THR A 104 2.10 9.75 -16.15
N THR A 105 2.19 9.00 -17.24
CA THR A 105 1.57 7.67 -17.34
C THR A 105 2.64 6.60 -17.50
N ALA A 106 2.33 5.40 -17.00
CA ALA A 106 3.16 4.23 -17.18
C ALA A 106 2.30 2.98 -17.32
N SER A 107 2.71 2.09 -18.22
CA SER A 107 2.13 0.75 -18.34
C SER A 107 2.78 -0.19 -17.33
N PHE A 108 2.00 -1.13 -16.79
CA PHE A 108 2.48 -2.18 -15.90
C PHE A 108 1.84 -3.52 -16.28
N GLU A 109 2.68 -4.50 -16.56
CA GLU A 109 2.23 -5.83 -16.97
C GLU A 109 2.10 -6.77 -15.77
N ILE A 110 0.89 -7.29 -15.57
CA ILE A 110 0.64 -8.42 -14.68
C ILE A 110 0.76 -9.69 -15.52
N LYS A 111 1.61 -10.62 -15.08
CA LYS A 111 1.74 -11.94 -15.68
C LYS A 111 0.81 -12.92 -14.96
N GLU A 112 0.47 -14.03 -15.59
CA GLU A 112 -0.30 -15.10 -14.96
C GLU A 112 0.35 -15.56 -13.63
N ALA A 113 1.68 -15.64 -13.60
CA ALA A 113 2.42 -16.02 -12.40
C ALA A 113 2.46 -14.94 -11.28
N THR A 114 2.07 -13.69 -11.56
CA THR A 114 2.15 -12.59 -10.58
C THR A 114 1.19 -12.80 -9.41
N PHE A 115 -0.04 -13.24 -9.70
CA PHE A 115 -1.06 -13.55 -8.69
C PHE A 115 -1.35 -15.05 -8.71
N SER A 116 -0.41 -15.84 -8.19
CA SER A 116 -0.54 -17.30 -8.14
C SER A 116 -1.60 -17.80 -7.15
N SER A 117 -1.94 -16.99 -6.15
CA SER A 117 -2.97 -17.31 -5.15
C SER A 117 -3.78 -16.06 -4.79
N GLY A 118 -5.07 -16.22 -4.56
CA GLY A 118 -5.98 -15.14 -4.18
C GLY A 118 -5.95 -14.86 -2.68
N GLY A 119 -7.02 -14.22 -2.20
CA GLY A 119 -7.22 -13.98 -0.79
C GLY A 119 -6.39 -12.83 -0.21
N ARG A 120 -5.77 -12.00 -1.05
CA ARG A 120 -4.79 -10.99 -0.64
C ARG A 120 -4.99 -9.64 -1.30
N ARG A 121 -4.57 -8.60 -0.58
CA ARG A 121 -4.44 -7.22 -1.08
C ARG A 121 -3.05 -6.99 -1.68
N TRP A 122 -3.02 -6.15 -2.71
CA TRP A 122 -1.83 -5.72 -3.42
C TRP A 122 -1.88 -4.23 -3.68
N TYR A 123 -0.70 -3.63 -3.81
CA TYR A 123 -0.51 -2.20 -3.95
C TYR A 123 0.52 -1.94 -5.05
N LEU A 124 0.20 -1.01 -5.94
CA LEU A 124 1.16 -0.45 -6.89
C LEU A 124 1.71 0.85 -6.32
N HIS A 125 3.01 0.89 -6.09
CA HIS A 125 3.70 2.09 -5.66
C HIS A 125 4.25 2.83 -6.88
N ALA A 126 4.08 4.15 -6.90
CA ALA A 126 4.63 5.01 -7.93
C ALA A 126 6.16 4.89 -8.08
N HIS A 127 6.84 4.54 -6.99
CA HIS A 127 8.29 4.37 -6.91
C HIS A 127 8.66 3.56 -5.65
N LYS A 128 9.95 3.22 -5.50
CA LYS A 128 10.49 2.50 -4.33
C LYS A 128 10.73 3.36 -3.10
N GLN A 129 10.82 4.69 -3.26
CA GLN A 129 11.10 5.66 -2.20
C GLN A 129 10.49 7.01 -2.58
N ALA A 130 10.16 7.85 -1.60
CA ALA A 130 9.53 9.14 -1.87
C ALA A 130 10.56 10.19 -2.31
N ARG A 131 11.76 10.15 -1.71
CA ARG A 131 12.82 11.12 -1.99
C ARG A 131 13.47 10.87 -3.35
N GLY A 132 13.61 11.93 -4.16
CA GLY A 132 14.31 11.86 -5.45
C GLY A 132 13.62 10.97 -6.50
N ALA A 133 12.38 10.52 -6.24
CA ALA A 133 11.56 9.88 -7.26
C ALA A 133 11.26 10.92 -8.35
N ILE A 134 11.49 10.54 -9.61
CA ILE A 134 11.13 11.32 -10.80
C ILE A 134 10.44 10.36 -11.78
N GLY A 135 9.32 10.78 -12.37
CA GLY A 135 8.52 9.93 -13.25
C GLY A 135 7.66 8.90 -12.51
N CYS A 136 7.22 7.88 -13.23
CA CYS A 136 6.36 6.80 -12.77
C CYS A 136 7.07 5.47 -13.04
N GLU A 137 7.53 4.80 -11.98
CA GLU A 137 8.12 3.45 -12.07
C GLU A 137 7.29 2.52 -11.17
N PRO A 138 6.13 2.04 -11.66
CA PRO A 138 5.22 1.25 -10.86
C PRO A 138 5.88 -0.02 -10.33
N THR A 139 5.79 -0.24 -9.02
CA THR A 139 6.27 -1.46 -8.37
C THR A 139 5.13 -2.10 -7.58
N LEU A 140 5.00 -3.41 -7.69
CA LEU A 140 3.92 -4.16 -7.07
C LEU A 140 4.39 -4.82 -5.78
N ALA A 141 3.67 -4.60 -4.67
CA ALA A 141 3.93 -5.25 -3.40
C ALA A 141 2.63 -5.64 -2.68
N PRO A 142 2.65 -6.66 -1.81
CA PRO A 142 1.51 -7.03 -0.97
C PRO A 142 1.43 -6.19 0.31
N SER A 143 2.04 -5.01 0.32
CA SER A 143 2.15 -4.12 1.47
C SER A 143 1.87 -2.69 1.02
N VAL A 144 1.38 -1.86 1.94
CA VAL A 144 1.20 -0.41 1.73
C VAL A 144 2.56 0.31 1.66
N TYR A 145 3.63 -0.30 2.17
CA TYR A 145 4.98 0.23 2.05
C TYR A 145 5.71 -0.46 0.90
N PRO A 146 6.39 0.30 0.01
CA PRO A 146 7.21 -0.30 -1.03
C PRO A 146 8.28 -1.19 -0.41
N THR A 147 8.58 -2.31 -1.09
CA THR A 147 9.66 -3.20 -0.69
C THR A 147 11.00 -2.49 -0.91
N TYR A 148 11.54 -1.93 0.17
CA TYR A 148 12.92 -1.45 0.20
C TYR A 148 13.87 -2.59 -0.20
N LYS A 149 14.74 -2.35 -1.18
CA LYS A 149 16.12 -2.85 -1.08
C LYS A 149 16.92 -1.71 -0.46
N THR A 150 17.04 -1.69 0.85
CA THR A 150 18.17 -1.00 1.48
C THR A 150 19.41 -1.80 1.09
N ASN A 151 20.24 -1.24 0.22
CA ASN A 151 21.64 -1.65 0.15
C ASN A 151 22.37 -1.10 1.37
#